data_AF-A0A9E5AQI6-F1
#
_entry.id   AF-A0A9E5AQI6-F1
#
_cell.length_a   1.000
_cell.length_b   1.000
_cell.length_c   1.000
_cell.angle_alpha   90.00
_cell.angle_beta   90.00
_cell.angle_gamma   90.00
#
_symmetry.space_group_name_H-M   'P 1'
#
loop_
_entity.id
_entity.type
_entity.pdbx_description
1 polymer ?
#
loop_
_entity_poly.entity_id
_entity_poly.type
_entity_poly.pdbx_seq_one_letter_code
_entity_poly.pdbx_strand_id
1 'polypeptide(L)' 'MKTILNLADVALESYGHGAQFACQDGAIGPLVGAKQLGYSLCVVQPGKRACPFHCHHVNEEMFLI' A
#
# COMPACT_ATOMS: atom_id res chain seq x y z
N MET A 1 -5.15 -8.56 16.01
CA MET A 1 -6.07 -7.66 15.31
C MET A 1 -6.31 -6.44 16.17
N LYS A 2 -6.09 -5.24 15.63
CA LYS A 2 -6.27 -3.96 16.32
C LYS A 2 -7.53 -3.28 15.80
N THR A 3 -8.35 -2.71 16.69
CA THR A 3 -9.54 -1.93 16.28
C THR A 3 -9.17 -0.58 15.67
N ILE A 4 -8.09 0.02 16.17
CA ILE A 4 -7.52 1.28 15.69
C ILE A 4 -6.02 1.05 15.47
N LEU A 5 -5.49 1.52 14.34
CA LEU A 5 -4.09 1.41 13.98
C LEU A 5 -3.53 2.80 13.64
N ASN A 6 -2.42 3.18 14.27
CA ASN A 6 -1.67 4.36 13.85
C ASN A 6 -0.83 4.02 12.62
N LEU A 7 -0.85 4.88 11.59
CA LEU A 7 -0.07 4.68 10.37
C LEU A 7 1.44 4.60 10.64
N ALA A 8 1.93 5.31 11.66
CA ALA A 8 3.34 5.27 12.07
C ALA A 8 3.78 3.89 12.60
N ASP A 9 2.83 3.05 13.01
CA ASP A 9 3.10 1.70 13.55
C ASP A 9 3.02 0.60 12.46
N VAL A 10 2.69 0.97 11.22
CA VAL A 10 2.61 0.00 10.11
C VAL A 10 4.02 -0.38 9.70
N ALA A 11 4.35 -1.67 9.84
CA ALA A 11 5.63 -2.19 9.34
C ALA A 11 5.70 -2.02 7.82
N LEU A 12 6.82 -1.47 7.36
CA LEU A 12 7.05 -1.16 5.96
C LEU A 12 8.10 -2.09 5.37
N GLU A 13 7.78 -2.71 4.26
CA GLU A 13 8.70 -3.52 3.46
C GLU A 13 9.06 -2.77 2.18
N SER A 14 10.23 -3.05 1.62
CA SER A 14 10.65 -2.41 0.36
C SER A 14 10.13 -3.22 -0.82
N TYR A 15 9.46 -2.54 -1.74
CA TYR A 15 8.92 -3.14 -2.96
C TYR A 15 9.34 -2.34 -4.19
N GLY A 16 9.69 -3.06 -5.27
CA GLY A 16 9.98 -2.43 -6.55
C GLY A 16 11.12 -3.07 -7.32
N HIS A 17 11.42 -2.48 -8.48
CA HIS A 17 12.44 -2.93 -9.42
C HIS A 17 13.48 -1.82 -9.72
N GLY A 18 13.80 -1.02 -8.69
CA GLY A 18 14.98 -0.16 -8.57
C GLY A 18 15.07 1.07 -9.48
N ALA A 19 14.92 0.90 -10.80
CA ALA A 19 15.17 1.97 -11.78
C ALA A 19 14.11 3.07 -11.72
N GLN A 20 12.84 2.72 -11.88
CA GLN A 20 11.72 3.67 -11.93
C GLN A 20 10.65 3.36 -10.88
N PHE A 21 10.55 2.09 -10.48
CA PHE A 21 9.54 1.59 -9.57
C PHE A 21 10.16 1.25 -8.23
N ALA A 22 9.78 2.00 -7.21
CA ALA A 22 10.18 1.79 -5.83
C ALA A 22 9.14 2.44 -4.91
N CYS A 23 8.72 1.70 -3.90
CA CYS A 23 7.94 2.17 -2.79
C CYS A 23 8.27 1.35 -1.54
N GLN A 24 7.78 1.82 -0.41
CA GLN A 24 7.62 0.99 0.77
C GLN A 24 6.15 0.68 0.96
N ASP A 25 5.81 -0.58 1.21
CA ASP A 25 4.44 -1.03 1.41
C ASP A 25 4.21 -1.60 2.81
N GLY A 26 3.02 -1.36 3.34
CA GLY A 26 2.61 -1.87 4.63
C GLY A 26 1.19 -2.41 4.59
N ALA A 27 1.00 -3.67 4.97
CA ALA A 27 -0.31 -4.32 4.95
C ALA A 27 -1.17 -3.88 6.14
N ILE A 28 -2.23 -3.09 5.90
CA ILE A 28 -3.15 -2.63 6.95
C ILE A 28 -4.31 -3.62 7.13
N GLY A 29 -4.87 -4.14 6.04
CA GLY A 29 -6.08 -4.96 6.04
C GLY A 29 -6.06 -6.09 7.08
N PRO A 30 -5.03 -6.96 7.10
CA PRO A 30 -4.91 -8.04 8.10
C PRO A 30 -4.79 -7.53 9.54
N LEU A 31 -4.16 -6.37 9.75
CA LEU A 31 -3.94 -5.79 11.09
C LEU A 31 -5.25 -5.31 11.72
N VAL A 32 -6.16 -4.76 10.91
CA VAL A 32 -7.48 -4.28 11.33
C VAL A 32 -8.60 -5.29 11.09
N GLY A 33 -8.26 -6.48 10.58
CA GLY A 33 -9.20 -7.58 10.30
C GLY A 33 -10.21 -7.30 9.19
N ALA A 34 -9.81 -6.51 8.19
CA ALA A 34 -10.58 -6.35 6.97
C ALA A 34 -10.67 -7.69 6.21
N LYS A 35 -11.86 -7.98 5.66
CA LYS A 35 -12.12 -9.24 4.94
C LYS A 35 -12.56 -9.06 3.50
N GLN A 36 -13.09 -7.89 3.16
CA GLN A 36 -13.68 -7.62 1.84
C GLN A 36 -12.86 -6.61 1.03
N LEU A 37 -12.17 -5.70 1.71
CA LEU A 37 -11.34 -4.66 1.10
C LEU A 37 -9.89 -4.83 1.53
N GLY A 38 -8.99 -4.63 0.57
CA GLY A 38 -7.57 -4.47 0.82
C GLY A 38 -7.29 -3.05 1.32
N TYR A 39 -6.45 -2.94 2.34
CA TYR A 39 -5.92 -1.66 2.81
C TYR A 39 -4.41 -1.80 2.93
N SER A 40 -3.69 -0.84 2.37
CA SER A 40 -2.24 -0.74 2.49
C SER A 40 -1.82 0.71 2.66
N LEU A 41 -0.66 0.90 3.30
CA LEU A 41 0.08 2.14 3.26
C LEU A 41 1.16 2.01 2.18
N CYS A 42 1.20 2.94 1.23
CA CYS A 42 2.25 2.98 0.22
C CYS A 42 3.01 4.31 0.32
N VAL A 43 4.31 4.23 0.60
CA VAL A 43 5.21 5.39 0.67
C VAL A 43 6.09 5.38 -0.57
N VAL A 44 5.89 6.36 -1.45
CA VAL A 44 6.63 6.47 -2.71
C VAL A 44 7.83 7.40 -2.54
N GLN A 45 9.03 6.92 -2.89
CA GLN A 45 10.23 7.76 -2.79
C GLN A 45 10.24 8.86 -3.88
N PRO A 46 10.90 10.00 -3.63
CA PRO A 46 11.00 11.09 -4.60
C PRO A 46 11.45 10.63 -6.00
N GLY A 47 10.70 11.00 -7.03
CA GLY A 47 11.00 10.67 -8.43
C GLY A 47 10.71 9.21 -8.82
N LYS A 48 10.16 8.39 -7.92
CA LYS A 48 9.77 6.99 -8.18
C LYS A 48 8.27 6.86 -8.36
N ARG A 49 7.84 5.66 -8.76
CA ARG A 49 6.43 5.25 -8.92
C ARG A 49 6.23 3.96 -8.11
N ALA A 50 5.06 3.76 -7.51
CA ALA A 50 4.73 2.52 -6.81
C ALA A 50 4.58 1.33 -7.78
N CYS A 51 3.94 1.57 -8.92
CA CYS A 51 3.62 0.55 -9.93
C CYS A 51 3.57 1.15 -11.35
N PRO A 52 3.61 0.32 -12.41
CA PRO A 52 3.34 0.74 -13.78
C PRO A 52 1.94 1.32 -13.95
N PHE A 53 1.71 2.03 -15.05
CA PHE A 53 0.36 2.44 -15.44
C PHE A 53 -0.48 1.20 -15.78
N HIS A 54 -1.61 1.01 -15.10
CA HIS A 54 -2.44 -0.18 -15.21
C HIS A 54 -3.89 0.13 -14.84
N CYS A 55 -4.77 -0.86 -15.02
CA CYS A 55 -6.16 -0.82 -14.58
C CYS A 55 -6.55 -2.17 -13.97
N HIS A 56 -7.52 -2.16 -13.06
CA HIS A 56 -8.09 -3.36 -12.46
C HIS A 56 -9.42 -3.64 -13.15
N HIS A 57 -9.64 -4.88 -13.60
CA HIS A 57 -10.91 -5.27 -14.21
C HIS A 57 -11.97 -5.75 -13.19
N VAL A 58 -11.52 -6.12 -11.98
CA VAL A 58 -12.36 -6.85 -11.00
C VAL A 58 -12.59 -6.04 -9.73
N ASN A 59 -11.72 -5.08 -9.43
CA ASN A 59 -11.69 -4.35 -8.18
C ASN A 59 -11.71 -2.84 -8.43
N GLU A 60 -12.43 -2.13 -7.58
CA GLU A 60 -12.29 -0.67 -7.46
C GLU A 60 -11.05 -0.37 -6.60
N GLU A 61 -10.35 0.73 -6.90
CA GLU A 61 -9.17 1.19 -6.16
C GLU A 61 -9.27 2.70 -5.91
N MET A 62 -9.01 3.10 -4.67
CA MET A 62 -9.09 4.50 -4.21
C MET A 62 -7.82 4.87 -3.46
N PHE A 63 -7.37 6.11 -3.65
CA PHE A 63 -6.20 6.66 -2.96
C PHE A 63 -6.62 7.80 -2.05
N LEU A 64 -6.13 7.75 -0.80
CA LEU A 64 -6.10 8.89 0.11
C LEU A 64 -4.64 9.31 0.26
N ILE A 65 -4.35 10.58 -0.05
CA ILE A 65 -2.99 11.15 -0.04
C ILE A 65 -2.84 12.12 1.12
#